data_AF-A0A2S9GG85-F1
#
_entry.id   AF-A0A2S9GG85-F1
#
_cell.length_a   1.000
_cell.length_b   1.000
_cell.length_c   1.000
_cell.angle_alpha   90.00
_cell.angle_beta   90.00
_cell.angle_gamma   90.00
#
_symmetry.space_group_name_H-M   'P 1'
#
loop_
_entity.id
_entity.type
_entity.pdbx_description
1 polymer ?
#
loop_
_entity_poly.entity_id
_entity_poly.type
_entity_poly.pdbx_seq_one_letter_code
_entity_poly.pdbx_strand_id
1 'polypeptide(L)'
;TPGIAATSITPHLPAGPPGSGPDVHFARSGVSAPWGPPNASLPEFAETCDVPTRWSCRTGVCHNCETALLSGSVRYDPEPLEPPA
;
A
#
# COMPACT_ATOMS: atom_id res chain seq x y z
N THR A 1 -19.82 -5.34 7.05
CA THR A 1 -19.63 -4.95 5.64
C THR A 1 -18.15 -4.71 5.41
N PRO A 2 -17.49 -5.30 4.39
CA PRO A 2 -16.11 -4.94 4.07
C PRO A 2 -16.14 -3.54 3.47
N GLY A 3 -15.93 -2.55 4.33
CA GLY A 3 -15.92 -1.13 4.01
C GLY A 3 -14.56 -0.57 4.35
N ILE A 4 -14.11 0.40 3.57
CA ILE A 4 -12.90 1.20 3.83
C ILE A 4 -12.91 1.57 5.31
N ALA A 5 -11.85 1.26 6.06
CA ALA A 5 -11.71 1.79 7.40
C ALA A 5 -11.62 3.31 7.28
N ALA A 6 -12.67 4.03 7.70
CA ALA A 6 -12.66 5.47 7.73
C ALA A 6 -11.73 5.89 8.87
N THR A 7 -10.48 6.20 8.54
CA THR A 7 -9.55 6.87 9.46
C THR A 7 -9.86 8.37 9.46
N SER A 8 -10.01 8.95 10.65
CA SER A 8 -10.15 10.40 10.83
C SER A 8 -8.81 11.15 10.78
N ILE A 9 -7.71 10.41 10.58
CA ILE A 9 -6.35 10.92 10.53
C ILE A 9 -6.02 11.31 9.09
N THR A 10 -5.38 12.47 8.93
CA THR A 10 -4.93 12.94 7.61
C THR A 10 -3.72 12.12 7.18
N PRO A 11 -3.66 11.65 5.92
CA PRO A 11 -2.48 10.99 5.40
C PRO A 11 -1.21 11.79 5.65
N HIS A 12 -0.15 11.09 6.05
CA HIS A 12 1.09 11.71 6.49
C HIS A 12 2.31 10.90 6.03
N LEU A 13 3.50 11.51 6.14
CA LEU A 13 4.74 10.80 5.86
C LEU A 13 5.04 9.79 6.97
N PRO A 14 5.62 8.62 6.63
CA PRO A 14 5.97 7.62 7.63
C PRO A 14 6.96 8.20 8.65
N ALA A 15 6.74 7.91 9.93
CA ALA A 15 7.65 8.33 10.99
C ALA A 15 8.95 7.49 10.98
N GLY A 16 10.07 8.13 11.33
CA GLY A 16 11.37 7.47 11.43
C GLY A 16 12.26 7.69 10.20
N PRO A 17 13.38 6.95 10.10
CA PRO A 17 14.26 7.04 8.96
C PRO A 17 13.56 6.56 7.68
N PRO A 18 13.95 7.11 6.50
CA PRO A 18 13.40 6.66 5.23
C PRO A 18 13.67 5.18 4.99
N GLY A 19 12.74 4.50 4.31
CA GLY A 19 12.95 3.13 3.84
C GLY A 19 14.14 3.05 2.88
N SER A 20 14.70 1.84 2.74
CA SER A 20 15.84 1.60 1.86
C SER A 20 15.46 1.19 0.43
N GLY A 21 14.16 1.07 0.14
CA GLY A 21 13.65 0.65 -1.16
C GLY A 21 13.21 1.82 -2.04
N PRO A 22 12.42 1.54 -3.10
CA PRO A 22 12.02 2.55 -4.06
C PRO A 22 11.03 3.57 -3.46
N ASP A 23 10.98 4.76 -4.06
CA ASP A 23 9.95 5.74 -3.76
C ASP A 23 8.57 5.24 -4.19
N VAL A 24 7.61 5.30 -3.27
CA VAL A 24 6.21 4.98 -3.51
C VAL A 24 5.37 6.24 -3.34
N HIS A 25 4.53 6.53 -4.33
CA HIS A 25 3.66 7.70 -4.34
C HIS A 25 2.18 7.31 -4.36
N PHE A 26 1.44 7.71 -3.31
CA PHE A 26 0.00 7.57 -3.24
C PHE A 26 -0.70 8.79 -3.86
N ALA A 27 -1.03 8.71 -5.15
CA ALA A 27 -1.41 9.86 -5.96
C ALA A 27 -2.56 10.73 -5.42
N ARG A 28 -3.60 10.12 -4.82
CA ARG A 28 -4.75 10.89 -4.31
C ARG A 28 -4.48 11.55 -2.96
N SER A 29 -3.63 10.98 -2.12
CA SER A 29 -3.27 11.56 -0.82
C SER A 29 -2.06 12.50 -0.92
N GLY A 30 -1.25 12.40 -1.98
CA GLY A 30 -0.03 13.17 -2.16
C GLY A 30 1.15 12.69 -1.32
N VAL A 31 1.01 11.58 -0.59
CA VAL A 31 2.08 11.00 0.24
C VAL A 31 3.11 10.33 -0.68
N SER A 32 4.37 10.74 -0.56
CA SER A 32 5.52 10.15 -1.25
C SER A 32 6.64 9.87 -0.26
N ALA A 33 7.10 8.63 -0.17
CA ALA A 33 8.30 8.31 0.60
C ALA A 33 8.96 7.00 0.12
N PRO A 34 10.25 6.78 0.44
CA PRO A 34 10.92 5.51 0.21
C PRO A 34 10.26 4.40 1.03
N TRP A 35 9.82 3.33 0.35
CA TRP A 35 9.26 2.15 0.99
C TRP A 35 10.38 1.19 1.42
N GLY A 36 10.22 0.58 2.59
CA GLY A 36 11.12 -0.46 3.07
C GLY A 36 10.70 -0.95 4.46
N PRO A 37 11.54 -1.79 5.11
CA PRO A 37 11.31 -2.24 6.46
C PRO A 37 11.04 -1.06 7.42
N PRO A 38 10.12 -1.20 8.39
CA PRO A 38 9.49 -2.46 8.82
C PRO A 38 8.26 -2.90 8.01
N ASN A 39 7.82 -2.10 7.02
CA ASN A 39 6.64 -2.42 6.21
C ASN A 39 6.97 -3.50 5.18
N ALA A 40 6.41 -4.69 5.33
CA ALA A 40 6.68 -5.82 4.44
C ALA A 40 5.86 -5.75 3.14
N SER A 41 4.79 -4.96 3.11
CA SER A 41 3.92 -4.83 1.92
C SER A 41 3.42 -3.40 1.69
N LEU A 42 2.99 -3.10 0.46
CA LEU A 42 2.41 -1.78 0.11
C LEU A 42 1.14 -1.43 0.92
N PRO A 43 0.22 -2.36 1.23
CA PRO A 43 -0.89 -2.07 2.12
C PRO A 43 -0.46 -1.69 3.54
N GLU A 44 0.56 -2.35 4.11
CA GLU A 44 1.11 -1.96 5.43
C GLU A 44 1.76 -0.58 5.40
N PHE A 45 2.46 -0.27 4.30
CA PHE A 45 3.03 1.04 4.10
C PHE A 45 1.95 2.13 4.00
N ALA A 46 0.85 1.86 3.28
CA ALA A 46 -0.30 2.76 3.20
C ALA A 46 -0.93 3.02 4.58
N GLU A 47 -1.10 1.97 5.40
CA GLU A 47 -1.62 2.09 6.76
C GLU A 47 -0.71 2.91 7.67
N THR A 48 0.60 2.68 7.61
CA THR A 48 1.59 3.48 8.37
C THR A 48 1.50 4.97 8.02
N CYS A 49 1.11 5.29 6.78
CA CYS A 49 0.95 6.66 6.31
C CYS A 49 -0.48 7.20 6.50
N ASP A 50 -1.38 6.46 7.17
CA ASP A 50 -2.82 6.75 7.25
C ASP A 50 -3.49 7.00 5.89
N VAL A 51 -2.98 6.38 4.82
CA VAL A 51 -3.58 6.43 3.49
C VAL A 51 -4.78 5.47 3.46
N PRO A 52 -6.01 5.95 3.19
CA PRO A 52 -7.19 5.09 3.17
C PRO A 52 -7.03 3.97 2.14
N THR A 53 -7.04 2.73 2.62
CA THR A 53 -6.93 1.54 1.78
C THR A 53 -7.94 0.48 2.21
N ARG A 54 -8.36 -0.37 1.27
CA ARG A 54 -9.18 -1.55 1.56
C ARG A 54 -8.24 -2.74 1.65
N TRP A 55 -8.43 -3.63 2.61
CA TRP A 55 -7.69 -4.90 2.67
C TRP A 55 -8.46 -5.93 3.47
N SER A 56 -8.04 -7.19 3.37
CA SER A 56 -8.57 -8.28 4.19
C SER A 56 -7.55 -9.41 4.35
N CYS A 57 -7.31 -10.20 3.29
CA CYS A 57 -6.58 -11.46 3.41
C CYS A 57 -5.07 -11.36 3.72
N ARG A 58 -4.40 -10.24 3.37
CA ARG A 58 -2.92 -10.05 3.41
C ARG A 58 -2.08 -11.06 2.60
N THR A 59 -2.71 -12.05 1.99
CA THR A 59 -2.06 -13.14 1.24
C THR A 59 -2.26 -13.03 -0.28
N GLY A 60 -2.90 -11.97 -0.75
CA GLY A 60 -3.10 -11.72 -2.18
C GLY A 60 -4.27 -12.45 -2.84
N VAL A 61 -5.08 -13.24 -2.11
CA VAL A 61 -6.16 -14.06 -2.72
C VAL A 61 -7.50 -13.37 -2.91
N CYS A 62 -7.80 -12.33 -2.11
CA CYS A 62 -9.14 -11.71 -2.11
C CYS A 62 -9.28 -10.50 -3.04
N HIS A 63 -8.16 -9.99 -3.58
CA HIS A 63 -8.04 -8.81 -4.43
C HIS A 63 -8.70 -7.51 -3.89
N ASN A 64 -9.20 -7.51 -2.64
CA ASN A 64 -9.86 -6.36 -2.03
C ASN A 64 -8.93 -5.14 -1.85
N CYS A 65 -7.61 -5.36 -1.83
CA CYS A 65 -6.59 -4.31 -1.75
C CYS A 65 -5.98 -3.91 -3.09
N GLU A 66 -6.57 -4.35 -4.20
CA GLU A 66 -6.12 -3.97 -5.52
C GLU A 66 -6.22 -2.45 -5.72
N THR A 67 -5.20 -1.88 -6.36
CA THR A 67 -5.10 -0.45 -6.63
C THR A 67 -4.46 -0.23 -7.99
N ALA A 68 -4.90 0.80 -8.71
CA ALA A 68 -4.37 1.11 -10.03
C ALA A 68 -2.91 1.58 -9.93
N LEU A 69 -2.04 0.99 -10.74
CA LEU A 69 -0.66 1.45 -10.92
C LEU A 69 -0.63 2.51 -12.02
N LEU A 70 -0.35 3.76 -11.66
CA LEU A 70 -0.30 4.86 -12.62
C LEU A 70 1.02 4.90 -13.41
N SER A 71 2.12 4.44 -12.81
CA SER A 71 3.46 4.43 -13.40
C SER A 71 4.39 3.46 -12.68
N GLY A 72 5.37 2.91 -13.40
CA GLY A 72 6.35 1.98 -12.86
C GLY A 72 5.98 0.52 -13.11
N SER A 73 6.59 -0.39 -12.35
CA SER A 73 6.33 -1.83 -12.42
C SER A 73 6.31 -2.43 -11.02
N VAL A 74 5.48 -3.45 -10.83
CA VAL A 74 5.41 -4.22 -9.58
C VAL A 74 5.89 -5.65 -9.81
N ARG A 75 6.52 -6.21 -8.78
CA ARG A 75 6.87 -7.64 -8.70
C ARG A 75 6.13 -8.24 -7.52
N TYR A 76 5.59 -9.43 -7.70
CA TYR A 76 4.95 -10.21 -6.65
C TYR A 76 5.88 -11.30 -6.13
N ASP A 77 5.68 -11.66 -4.86
CA ASP A 77 6.35 -12.79 -4.23
C ASP A 77 5.43 -13.42 -3.15
N PRO A 78 4.85 -14.60 -3.40
CA PRO A 78 4.91 -15.37 -4.64
C PRO A 78 4.11 -14.71 -5.78
N GLU A 79 4.30 -15.21 -7.01
CA GLU A 79 3.48 -14.79 -8.15
C GLU A 79 1.99 -15.18 -7.89
N PRO A 80 1.02 -14.29 -8.17
CA PRO A 80 -0.39 -14.59 -7.99
C PRO A 80 -0.84 -15.73 -8.91
N LEU A 81 -1.83 -16.51 -8.44
CA LEU A 81 -2.47 -17.53 -9.28
C LEU A 81 -3.26 -16.90 -10.43
N GLU A 82 -3.90 -15.77 -10.16
CA GLU A 82 -4.61 -14.95 -11.14
C GLU A 82 -4.07 -13.52 -11.05
N PRO A 83 -3.79 -12.86 -12.18
CA PRO A 83 -3.34 -11.47 -12.16
C PRO A 83 -4.45 -10.55 -11.60
N PRO A 84 -4.08 -9.42 -10.97
CA PRO A 84 -5.03 -8.36 -10.66
C PRO A 84 -5.67 -7.81 -11.95
N ALA A 85 -6.86 -7.22 -11.82
CA ALA A 85 -7.71 -6.83 -12.95
C ALA A 85 -7.24 -5.57 -13.70
#